data_AF-A0A1Y5X205-F1
#
_entry.id   AF-A0A1Y5X205-F1
#
_cell.length_a   1.000
_cell.length_b   1.000
_cell.length_c   1.000
_cell.angle_alpha   90.00
_cell.angle_beta   90.00
_cell.angle_gamma   90.00
#
_symmetry.space_group_name_H-M   'P 1'
#
loop_
_entity.id
_entity.type
_entity.pdbx_description
1 polymer ?
#
loop_
_entity_poly.entity_id
_entity_poly.type
_entity_poly.pdbx_seq_one_letter_code
_entity_poly.pdbx_strand_id
1 'polypeptide(L)'
;MIRLMICGVFAGLAMTTGWTPAAVEPGPWEVLSEQEPMPPGVIALRNKCPQDLSIWQRPDPLWVATKVYTCASPTEAQKLAGIMRSNASPVDRQPVFGVGIDFQTVQRPKNQWIVDRFWAQGNLVLVAEAQCGPHDQATCQRFTDAVARSFAESLPGAPSPWQSTSLNVLTGILALGGFVWLMSVGLPGLIRYLRRDRYPLPAQHSAWTDVSRVSWRLRWQSFAWGTLVGLRRTAVVLAVVLAGTLLVVRTPASAVGLVVTLGAIAGLTVLVRRVWRPAFGTRRRWREVRDGAGSRWYLLGGLAILGITRSALLFVLGSVLVAAYFEASGGFASALAIKLAETSWGTTGFWNYYLLTIIGMGAEQAAGLVGLIAVAVIALLLAVDQFGRRLLMPTVRRAAGTPTPDVLYLRNFGDDKLRLRASRISRRGLLGRLSPWRTRPFESLVIRRLSAAGSVLAVNEPGLVLASHGVEKVRLPAAGWEPVVAEMASQAKFVVVSATPTTINPGFAAELNFLATTLGHQRIMLVLGSWRRDRLAANWQRFLAATAGLELFSGVESACPSLATHVLVHIPGLGWQGWGAEARSEWTYVVAIDQALQYALPRWEGLREPATTDDV
;
A
#
# COMPACT_ATOMS: atom_id res chain seq x y z
N MET A 1 39.37 -26.61 27.10
CA MET A 1 40.77 -26.16 27.33
C MET A 1 41.19 -25.02 26.42
N ILE A 2 41.29 -25.15 25.09
CA ILE A 2 41.85 -24.07 24.22
C ILE A 2 41.19 -22.68 24.43
N ARG A 3 39.85 -22.60 24.54
CA ARG A 3 39.15 -21.32 24.86
C ARG A 3 39.50 -20.73 26.23
N LEU A 4 39.94 -21.53 27.20
CA LEU A 4 40.39 -21.04 28.53
C LEU A 4 41.84 -20.53 28.48
N MET A 5 42.73 -21.17 27.71
CA MET A 5 44.09 -20.66 27.48
C MET A 5 44.07 -19.28 26.80
N ILE A 6 43.19 -19.07 25.81
CA ILE A 6 43.08 -17.77 25.12
C ILE A 6 42.63 -16.67 26.09
N CYS A 7 41.67 -16.92 26.98
CA CYS A 7 41.29 -15.94 28.02
C CYS A 7 42.45 -15.66 29.00
N GLY A 8 43.22 -16.68 29.39
CA GLY A 8 44.38 -16.51 30.29
C GLY A 8 45.48 -15.60 29.73
N VAL A 9 45.70 -15.64 28.40
CA VAL A 9 46.67 -14.74 27.73
C VAL A 9 46.15 -13.29 27.68
N PHE A 10 44.84 -13.08 27.56
CA PHE A 10 44.26 -11.73 27.52
C PHE A 10 44.13 -11.05 28.89
N ALA A 11 43.97 -11.80 29.98
CA ALA A 11 43.97 -11.24 31.34
C ALA A 11 45.32 -10.57 31.68
N GLY A 12 46.44 -11.16 31.25
CA GLY A 12 47.78 -10.55 31.37
C GLY A 12 47.99 -9.33 30.48
N LEU A 13 47.25 -9.20 29.36
CA LEU A 13 47.46 -8.13 28.38
C LEU A 13 47.09 -6.74 28.92
N ALA A 14 46.13 -6.64 29.84
CA ALA A 14 45.80 -5.39 30.53
C ALA A 14 47.03 -4.88 31.33
N MET A 15 47.65 -5.76 32.11
CA MET A 15 48.87 -5.46 32.89
C MET A 15 50.07 -5.10 32.00
N THR A 16 50.20 -5.71 30.81
CA THR A 16 51.31 -5.38 29.89
C THR A 16 51.11 -4.13 29.02
N THR A 17 49.97 -3.44 29.10
CA THR A 17 49.82 -2.12 28.41
C THR A 17 50.78 -1.07 28.97
N GLY A 18 51.19 -1.20 30.23
CA GLY A 18 51.96 -0.18 30.95
C GLY A 18 51.22 1.14 31.14
N TRP A 19 49.92 1.19 30.82
CA TRP A 19 49.14 2.42 30.92
C TRP A 19 48.93 2.82 32.38
N THR A 20 49.14 4.10 32.67
CA THR A 20 48.88 4.70 33.99
C THR A 20 48.30 6.11 33.81
N PRO A 21 47.50 6.62 34.77
CA PRO A 21 46.99 7.99 34.71
C PRO A 21 48.08 9.07 34.67
N ALA A 22 49.32 8.75 35.07
CA ALA A 22 50.48 9.63 34.95
C ALA A 22 50.83 10.01 33.50
N ALA A 23 50.38 9.23 32.50
CA ALA A 23 50.49 9.58 31.08
C ALA A 23 49.55 10.74 30.66
N VAL A 24 48.59 11.10 31.52
CA VAL A 24 47.58 12.15 31.28
C VAL A 24 47.78 13.33 32.23
N GLU A 25 47.97 13.06 33.52
CA GLU A 25 48.24 14.09 34.53
C GLU A 25 49.38 13.63 35.46
N PRO A 26 50.59 14.20 35.35
CA PRO A 26 51.75 13.75 36.12
C PRO A 26 51.56 14.04 37.61
N GLY A 27 51.80 13.03 38.44
CA GLY A 27 51.68 13.12 39.90
C GLY A 27 51.93 11.77 40.58
N PRO A 28 51.97 11.73 41.92
CA PRO A 28 52.09 10.49 42.68
C PRO A 28 50.78 9.70 42.62
N TRP A 29 50.68 8.76 41.68
CA TRP A 29 49.55 7.85 41.55
C TRP A 29 49.84 6.53 42.28
N GLU A 30 49.07 6.23 43.32
CA GLU A 30 49.15 4.99 44.08
C GLU A 30 48.09 4.00 43.59
N VAL A 31 48.47 2.74 43.41
CA VAL A 31 47.54 1.65 43.06
C VAL A 31 46.86 1.18 44.35
N LEU A 32 45.57 1.50 44.51
CA LEU A 32 44.83 1.17 45.73
C LEU A 32 44.55 -0.32 45.88
N SER A 33 44.20 -0.96 44.76
CA SER A 33 43.76 -2.35 44.72
C SER A 33 43.91 -2.87 43.30
N GLU A 34 44.56 -4.02 43.17
CA GLU A 34 44.72 -4.75 41.91
C GLU A 34 43.61 -5.80 41.71
N GLN A 35 42.84 -6.11 42.78
CA GLN A 35 41.68 -7.02 42.74
C GLN A 35 40.87 -6.99 44.05
N GLU A 36 39.89 -6.08 44.16
CA GLU A 36 38.77 -6.24 45.10
C GLU A 36 37.45 -6.52 44.36
N PRO A 37 36.65 -7.51 44.80
CA PRO A 37 35.35 -7.78 44.20
C PRO A 37 34.35 -6.67 44.57
N MET A 38 33.95 -5.87 43.58
CA MET A 38 32.97 -4.77 43.75
C MET A 38 31.73 -5.17 44.57
N PRO A 39 31.19 -4.23 45.39
CA PRO A 39 30.05 -4.49 46.26
C PRO A 39 28.81 -5.02 45.51
N PRO A 40 28.00 -5.88 46.14
CA PRO A 40 26.87 -6.54 45.50
C PRO A 40 25.75 -5.56 45.16
N GLY A 41 25.70 -5.12 43.90
CA GLY A 41 24.64 -4.25 43.37
C GLY A 41 24.51 -4.28 41.84
N VAL A 42 25.61 -4.43 41.10
CA VAL A 42 25.62 -4.55 39.63
C VAL A 42 25.28 -6.00 39.20
N ILE A 43 24.04 -6.42 39.48
CA ILE A 43 23.56 -7.81 39.35
C ILE A 43 22.78 -8.00 38.05
N ALA A 44 23.40 -8.64 37.05
CA ALA A 44 22.78 -9.50 36.01
C ALA A 44 23.74 -9.88 34.88
N LEU A 45 24.61 -8.95 34.45
CA LEU A 45 25.34 -9.06 33.17
C LEU A 45 26.68 -9.83 33.22
N ARG A 46 27.15 -10.26 34.41
CA ARG A 46 28.45 -10.94 34.60
C ARG A 46 28.64 -12.21 33.75
N ASN A 47 27.56 -12.86 33.31
CA ASN A 47 27.60 -14.23 32.78
C ASN A 47 28.13 -14.37 31.33
N LYS A 48 28.69 -13.32 30.70
CA LYS A 48 29.12 -13.37 29.28
C LYS A 48 30.49 -12.74 28.96
N CYS A 49 30.96 -11.78 29.74
CA CYS A 49 32.28 -11.17 29.56
C CYS A 49 32.93 -11.03 30.95
N PRO A 50 34.04 -11.73 31.24
CA PRO A 50 34.88 -11.45 32.40
C PRO A 50 35.21 -9.97 32.53
N GLN A 51 35.34 -9.48 33.76
CA GLN A 51 35.67 -8.10 34.08
C GLN A 51 36.97 -8.05 34.87
N ASP A 52 37.94 -7.31 34.34
CA ASP A 52 39.15 -6.90 35.03
C ASP A 52 38.98 -5.45 35.51
N LEU A 53 39.61 -5.08 36.63
CA LEU A 53 39.44 -3.80 37.32
C LEU A 53 40.79 -3.32 37.85
N SER A 54 41.14 -2.06 37.57
CA SER A 54 42.34 -1.41 38.10
C SER A 54 41.95 -0.03 38.64
N ILE A 55 42.45 0.32 39.83
CA ILE A 55 42.11 1.57 40.52
C ILE A 55 43.39 2.29 40.96
N TRP A 56 43.52 3.56 40.58
CA TRP A 56 44.58 4.46 40.99
C TRP A 56 44.00 5.65 41.75
N GLN A 57 44.60 6.02 42.87
CA GLN A 57 44.29 7.23 43.62
C GLN A 57 45.52 8.15 43.67
N ARG A 58 45.29 9.46 43.74
CA ARG A 58 46.29 10.48 44.07
C ARG A 58 46.00 11.03 45.48
N PRO A 59 46.93 11.69 46.20
CA PRO A 59 46.68 12.14 47.58
C PRO A 59 45.59 13.23 47.76
N ASP A 60 45.17 13.90 46.68
CA ASP A 60 43.95 14.70 46.62
C ASP A 60 42.70 13.78 46.42
N PRO A 61 41.45 14.25 46.60
CA PRO A 61 40.25 13.41 46.45
C PRO A 61 39.91 13.06 44.98
N LEU A 62 40.93 12.90 44.13
CA LEU A 62 40.88 12.46 42.73
C LEU A 62 41.27 10.98 42.65
N TRP A 63 40.40 10.16 42.09
CA TRP A 63 40.74 8.76 41.73
C TRP A 63 40.23 8.40 40.34
N VAL A 64 40.91 7.44 39.72
CA VAL A 64 40.60 6.86 38.40
C VAL A 64 40.46 5.35 38.55
N ALA A 65 39.43 4.77 37.95
CA ALA A 65 39.36 3.34 37.73
C ALA A 65 39.15 3.03 36.24
N THR A 66 39.88 2.03 35.73
CA THR A 66 39.59 1.42 34.43
C THR A 66 38.97 0.05 34.62
N LYS A 67 37.83 -0.19 33.97
CA LYS A 67 37.13 -1.48 33.95
C LYS A 67 37.23 -2.05 32.53
N VAL A 68 37.77 -3.26 32.40
CA VAL A 68 37.93 -3.94 31.11
C VAL A 68 37.03 -5.16 31.10
N TYR A 69 36.05 -5.19 30.20
CA TYR A 69 35.16 -6.33 30.00
C TYR A 69 35.59 -7.10 28.75
N THR A 70 36.23 -8.25 28.94
CA THR A 70 36.74 -9.07 27.83
C THR A 70 35.63 -9.99 27.32
N CYS A 71 35.02 -9.64 26.17
CA CYS A 71 33.96 -10.45 25.56
C CYS A 71 34.51 -11.48 24.56
N ALA A 72 33.74 -12.53 24.27
CA ALA A 72 34.17 -13.60 23.33
C ALA A 72 34.13 -13.18 21.84
N SER A 73 33.56 -12.01 21.52
CA SER A 73 33.59 -11.42 20.17
C SER A 73 33.37 -9.89 20.19
N PRO A 74 33.85 -9.15 19.17
CA PRO A 74 33.52 -7.73 19.00
C PRO A 74 32.02 -7.44 18.97
N THR A 75 31.23 -8.33 18.36
CA THR A 75 29.77 -8.23 18.31
C THR A 75 29.11 -8.34 19.68
N GLU A 76 29.73 -9.05 20.64
CA GLU A 76 29.25 -9.13 22.02
C GLU A 76 29.70 -7.93 22.85
N ALA A 77 30.92 -7.44 22.65
CA ALA A 77 31.38 -6.17 23.24
C ALA A 77 30.44 -5.02 22.82
N GLN A 78 30.14 -4.91 21.53
CA GLN A 78 29.20 -3.90 21.02
C GLN A 78 27.78 -4.06 21.59
N LYS A 79 27.31 -5.29 21.84
CA LYS A 79 26.03 -5.52 22.52
C LYS A 79 26.07 -5.09 24.00
N LEU A 80 27.12 -5.45 24.73
CA LEU A 80 27.27 -5.09 26.15
C LEU A 80 27.38 -3.58 26.35
N ALA A 81 28.22 -2.90 25.54
CA ALA A 81 28.34 -1.45 25.55
C ALA A 81 27.01 -0.76 25.14
N GLY A 82 26.26 -1.35 24.20
CA GLY A 82 24.91 -0.91 23.85
C GLY A 82 23.91 -1.01 25.01
N ILE A 83 23.96 -2.08 25.80
CA ILE A 83 23.11 -2.26 27.00
C ILE A 83 23.49 -1.25 28.10
N MET A 84 24.78 -1.03 28.33
CA MET A 84 25.24 0.01 29.25
C MET A 84 24.75 1.40 28.79
N ARG A 85 24.79 1.69 27.48
CA ARG A 85 24.27 2.94 26.88
C ARG A 85 22.76 3.12 27.06
N SER A 86 21.96 2.04 27.03
CA SER A 86 20.52 2.14 27.28
C SER A 86 20.18 2.44 28.74
N ASN A 87 21.04 2.04 29.68
CA ASN A 87 20.87 2.32 31.11
C ASN A 87 21.39 3.72 31.51
N ALA A 88 22.42 4.23 30.81
CA ALA A 88 22.99 5.55 31.01
C ALA A 88 21.97 6.68 30.89
N SER A 89 22.04 7.71 31.74
CA SER A 89 21.18 8.90 31.66
C SER A 89 21.43 9.67 30.36
N PRO A 90 20.44 9.80 29.47
CA PRO A 90 20.91 10.76 27.59
C PRO A 90 20.91 12.28 27.69
N VAL A 91 21.16 12.76 28.90
CA VAL A 91 21.83 14.06 29.09
C VAL A 91 23.35 13.85 28.93
N ASP A 92 23.85 12.70 29.41
CA ASP A 92 25.28 12.42 29.49
C ASP A 92 25.82 11.72 28.24
N ARG A 93 24.96 11.30 27.31
CA ARG A 93 25.34 10.46 26.13
C ARG A 93 26.02 11.27 25.00
N GLN A 94 27.02 12.06 25.37
CA GLN A 94 27.98 12.75 24.50
C GLN A 94 29.14 11.82 24.11
N PRO A 95 29.56 11.77 22.83
CA PRO A 95 30.73 10.99 22.40
C PRO A 95 32.05 11.70 22.69
N VAL A 96 33.07 10.92 23.01
CA VAL A 96 34.46 11.28 23.33
C VAL A 96 35.35 11.28 22.08
N PHE A 97 35.27 10.20 21.29
CA PHE A 97 36.02 9.96 20.07
C PHE A 97 35.32 10.50 18.82
N GLY A 98 34.07 10.98 18.95
CA GLY A 98 33.24 11.47 17.84
C GLY A 98 32.66 10.36 16.94
N VAL A 99 33.10 9.12 17.12
CA VAL A 99 32.64 7.91 16.43
C VAL A 99 32.63 6.73 17.41
N GLY A 100 31.49 6.02 17.49
CA GLY A 100 31.44 4.72 18.15
C GLY A 100 30.21 4.47 19.01
N ILE A 101 30.24 3.32 19.71
CA ILE A 101 29.54 3.20 20.99
C ILE A 101 30.44 3.91 21.99
N ASP A 102 30.00 5.08 22.40
CA ASP A 102 30.84 6.06 23.06
C ASP A 102 29.91 7.05 23.79
N PHE A 103 29.99 7.08 25.10
CA PHE A 103 29.14 7.91 25.97
C PHE A 103 29.74 8.06 27.36
N GLN A 104 29.41 9.16 28.04
CA GLN A 104 29.65 9.31 29.48
C GLN A 104 28.36 9.03 30.30
N THR A 105 28.51 8.79 31.60
CA THR A 105 27.47 9.06 32.62
C THR A 105 28.02 9.99 33.67
N VAL A 106 27.18 10.91 34.16
CA VAL A 106 27.56 11.87 35.20
C VAL A 106 26.69 11.62 36.42
N GLN A 107 27.32 11.17 37.49
CA GLN A 107 26.67 10.87 38.76
C GLN A 107 27.15 11.87 39.82
N ARG A 108 26.29 12.23 40.78
CA ARG A 108 26.66 13.12 41.89
C ARG A 108 26.35 12.55 43.29
N PRO A 109 26.86 11.35 43.64
CA PRO A 109 26.70 10.83 44.99
C PRO A 109 27.37 11.74 46.02
N LYS A 110 26.67 12.07 47.12
CA LYS A 110 27.23 12.77 48.29
C LYS A 110 28.04 14.05 47.93
N ASN A 111 27.49 14.87 47.01
CA ASN A 111 28.08 16.09 46.43
C ASN A 111 29.33 15.93 45.53
N GLN A 112 30.01 14.78 45.54
CA GLN A 112 31.16 14.48 44.68
C GLN A 112 30.69 14.15 43.26
N TRP A 113 31.41 14.61 42.24
CA TRP A 113 31.13 14.25 40.84
C TRP A 113 31.90 12.99 40.46
N ILE A 114 31.18 12.01 39.92
CA ILE A 114 31.73 10.84 39.22
C ILE A 114 31.37 10.95 37.75
N VAL A 115 32.35 10.76 36.87
CA VAL A 115 32.17 10.69 35.42
C VAL A 115 32.68 9.35 34.94
N ASP A 116 31.77 8.47 34.55
CA ASP A 116 32.09 7.25 33.80
C ASP A 116 32.16 7.58 32.30
N ARG A 117 33.01 6.89 31.53
CA ARG A 117 33.10 6.94 30.06
C ARG A 117 33.26 5.55 29.49
N PHE A 118 32.34 5.14 28.62
CA PHE A 118 32.22 3.78 28.11
C PHE A 118 32.47 3.72 26.59
N TRP A 119 33.34 2.82 26.13
CA TRP A 119 33.48 2.52 24.71
C TRP A 119 33.75 1.03 24.44
N ALA A 120 33.70 0.61 23.18
CA ALA A 120 34.03 -0.75 22.75
C ALA A 120 35.19 -0.73 21.75
N GLN A 121 36.19 -1.60 21.93
CA GLN A 121 37.42 -1.63 21.12
C GLN A 121 37.87 -3.09 20.96
N GLY A 122 38.00 -3.56 19.72
CA GLY A 122 38.14 -5.01 19.46
C GLY A 122 36.99 -5.81 20.09
N ASN A 123 37.34 -6.79 20.93
CA ASN A 123 36.41 -7.58 21.74
C ASN A 123 36.27 -7.09 23.20
N LEU A 124 36.78 -5.90 23.52
CA LEU A 124 36.72 -5.30 24.86
C LEU A 124 35.57 -4.27 24.94
N VAL A 125 34.91 -4.19 26.10
CA VAL A 125 34.21 -2.97 26.53
C VAL A 125 35.03 -2.34 27.64
N LEU A 126 35.25 -1.04 27.53
CA LEU A 126 36.20 -0.28 28.34
C LEU A 126 35.43 0.82 29.06
N VAL A 127 35.69 0.98 30.35
CA VAL A 127 35.08 2.03 31.17
C VAL A 127 36.18 2.78 31.90
N ALA A 128 36.33 4.08 31.61
CA ALA A 128 37.12 4.99 32.42
C ALA A 128 36.18 5.73 33.39
N GLU A 129 36.29 5.45 34.67
CA GLU A 129 35.57 6.16 35.74
C GLU A 129 36.55 7.10 36.44
N ALA A 130 36.18 8.36 36.63
CA ALA A 130 36.93 9.28 37.47
C ALA A 130 35.99 9.98 38.47
N GLN A 131 36.43 10.06 39.72
CA GLN A 131 35.78 10.88 40.75
C GLN A 131 36.70 12.04 41.11
N CYS A 132 36.22 13.27 40.98
CA CYS A 132 37.06 14.47 41.09
C CYS A 132 36.80 15.31 42.35
N GLY A 133 36.45 14.65 43.46
CA GLY A 133 36.29 15.29 44.78
C GLY A 133 35.43 16.57 44.76
N PRO A 134 36.01 17.74 45.13
CA PRO A 134 35.32 19.03 45.14
C PRO A 134 35.40 19.80 43.80
N HIS A 135 36.09 19.29 42.77
CA HIS A 135 36.19 19.95 41.47
C HIS A 135 34.84 20.00 40.76
N ASP A 136 34.72 20.90 39.77
CA ASP A 136 33.50 21.05 39.01
C ASP A 136 33.32 19.94 37.95
N GLN A 137 32.07 19.79 37.48
CA GLN A 137 31.71 18.80 36.47
C GLN A 137 32.56 18.95 35.19
N ALA A 138 32.86 20.17 34.76
CA ALA A 138 33.59 20.41 33.51
C ALA A 138 35.09 20.09 33.62
N THR A 139 35.71 20.22 34.79
CA THR A 139 37.07 19.71 35.02
C THR A 139 37.08 18.19 35.05
N CYS A 140 36.12 17.56 35.74
CA CYS A 140 36.05 16.11 35.79
C CYS A 140 35.81 15.49 34.40
N GLN A 141 34.89 16.05 33.61
CA GLN A 141 34.66 15.61 32.22
C GLN A 141 35.89 15.76 31.32
N ARG A 142 36.68 16.85 31.45
CA ARG A 142 37.94 17.02 30.69
C ARG A 142 39.02 16.03 31.11
N PHE A 143 39.12 15.73 32.39
CA PHE A 143 40.07 14.75 32.91
C PHE A 143 39.72 13.33 32.41
N THR A 144 38.47 12.90 32.55
CA THR A 144 38.04 11.59 32.01
C THR A 144 38.11 11.52 30.47
N ASP A 145 38.06 12.66 29.76
CA ASP A 145 38.30 12.73 28.31
C ASP A 145 39.73 12.35 27.94
N ALA A 146 40.72 12.96 28.59
CA ALA A 146 42.13 12.66 28.36
C ALA A 146 42.49 11.24 28.82
N VAL A 147 41.95 10.78 29.96
CA VAL A 147 42.07 9.39 30.43
C VAL A 147 41.53 8.39 29.40
N ALA A 148 40.30 8.59 28.90
CA ALA A 148 39.69 7.69 27.94
C ALA A 148 40.46 7.65 26.60
N ARG A 149 40.95 8.80 26.10
CA ARG A 149 41.79 8.86 24.90
C ARG A 149 43.09 8.10 25.08
N SER A 150 43.85 8.43 26.12
CA SER A 150 45.16 7.82 26.39
C SER A 150 45.05 6.31 26.61
N PHE A 151 44.02 5.84 27.32
CA PHE A 151 43.81 4.41 27.51
C PHE A 151 43.40 3.71 26.21
N ALA A 152 42.54 4.31 25.38
CA ALA A 152 42.20 3.77 24.06
C ALA A 152 43.40 3.73 23.10
N GLU A 153 44.28 4.72 23.14
CA GLU A 153 45.52 4.77 22.35
C GLU A 153 46.55 3.72 22.80
N SER A 154 46.53 3.31 24.08
CA SER A 154 47.38 2.23 24.60
C SER A 154 46.91 0.82 24.18
N LEU A 155 45.70 0.69 23.62
CA LEU A 155 45.06 -0.58 23.32
C LEU A 155 45.03 -0.88 21.81
N PRO A 156 45.12 -2.16 21.38
CA PRO A 156 45.21 -2.51 19.96
C PRO A 156 43.91 -2.24 19.18
N GLY A 157 44.05 -1.62 18.01
CA GLY A 157 42.93 -1.26 17.13
C GLY A 157 42.24 0.05 17.54
N ALA A 158 41.25 0.49 16.75
CA ALA A 158 40.50 1.72 17.02
C ALA A 158 39.18 1.43 17.78
N PRO A 159 38.62 2.42 18.51
CA PRO A 159 37.25 2.37 19.00
C PRO A 159 36.24 1.98 17.91
N SER A 160 35.35 1.04 18.22
CA SER A 160 34.41 0.46 17.27
C SER A 160 33.36 1.48 16.81
N PRO A 161 33.27 1.82 15.51
CA PRO A 161 32.17 2.65 15.01
C PRO A 161 30.82 1.97 15.25
N TRP A 162 29.81 2.73 15.67
CA TRP A 162 28.47 2.20 15.97
C TRP A 162 27.80 1.69 14.69
N GLN A 163 27.88 0.38 14.47
CA GLN A 163 27.04 -0.31 13.50
C GLN A 163 25.61 -0.34 14.04
N SER A 164 24.83 0.69 13.74
CA SER A 164 23.43 0.80 14.15
C SER A 164 22.62 -0.36 13.57
N THR A 165 22.39 -1.39 14.38
CA THR A 165 21.62 -2.60 14.01
C THR A 165 20.23 -2.26 13.48
N SER A 166 19.63 -1.17 13.96
CA SER A 166 18.38 -0.58 13.49
C SER A 166 18.32 -0.30 11.98
N LEU A 167 19.42 0.13 11.33
CA LEU A 167 19.45 0.28 9.87
C LEU A 167 19.36 -1.06 9.15
N ASN A 168 20.04 -2.08 9.67
CA ASN A 168 20.00 -3.44 9.12
C ASN A 168 18.63 -4.09 9.37
N VAL A 169 18.03 -3.88 10.55
CA VAL A 169 16.67 -4.32 10.90
C VAL A 169 15.63 -3.63 10.00
N LEU A 170 15.69 -2.31 9.82
CA LEU A 170 14.77 -1.59 8.94
C LEU A 170 14.92 -2.04 7.48
N THR A 171 16.14 -2.22 7.01
CA THR A 171 16.43 -2.75 5.66
C THR A 171 15.88 -4.16 5.50
N GLY A 172 16.05 -5.02 6.52
CA GLY A 172 15.50 -6.37 6.57
C GLY A 172 13.97 -6.40 6.54
N ILE A 173 13.30 -5.56 7.32
CA ILE A 173 11.83 -5.41 7.34
C ILE A 173 11.31 -4.95 5.97
N LEU A 174 11.96 -3.95 5.35
CA LEU A 174 11.58 -3.44 4.03
C LEU A 174 11.84 -4.48 2.92
N ALA A 175 12.96 -5.20 2.98
CA ALA A 175 13.28 -6.28 2.04
C ALA A 175 12.30 -7.46 2.17
N LEU A 176 12.01 -7.90 3.40
CA LEU A 176 11.04 -8.96 3.67
C LEU A 176 9.63 -8.56 3.24
N GLY A 177 9.19 -7.34 3.56
CA GLY A 177 7.90 -6.81 3.10
C GLY A 177 7.80 -6.71 1.57
N GLY A 178 8.88 -6.29 0.91
CA GLY A 178 9.00 -6.27 -0.55
C GLY A 178 8.96 -7.68 -1.17
N PHE A 179 9.68 -8.64 -0.58
CA PHE A 179 9.69 -10.04 -1.00
C PHE A 179 8.31 -10.71 -0.84
N VAL A 180 7.69 -10.56 0.33
CA VAL A 180 6.33 -11.08 0.59
C VAL A 180 5.31 -10.46 -0.36
N TRP A 181 5.41 -9.17 -0.68
CA TRP A 181 4.57 -8.53 -1.70
C TRP A 181 4.84 -9.09 -3.10
N LEU A 182 6.11 -9.28 -3.47
CA LEU A 182 6.49 -9.82 -4.78
C LEU A 182 5.99 -11.26 -4.94
N MET A 183 6.07 -12.10 -3.91
CA MET A 183 5.61 -13.49 -3.96
C MET A 183 4.09 -13.66 -3.83
N SER A 184 3.39 -12.79 -3.09
CA SER A 184 1.92 -12.87 -2.95
C SER A 184 1.14 -12.14 -4.07
N VAL A 185 1.66 -11.02 -4.57
CA VAL A 185 0.99 -10.15 -5.56
C VAL A 185 1.71 -10.14 -6.91
N GLY A 186 3.04 -10.04 -6.91
CA GLY A 186 3.87 -9.90 -8.11
C GLY A 186 3.89 -11.16 -9.00
N LEU A 187 4.51 -12.24 -8.52
CA LEU A 187 4.65 -13.52 -9.22
C LEU A 187 3.29 -14.15 -9.59
N PRO A 188 2.27 -14.21 -8.70
CA PRO A 188 0.91 -14.62 -9.08
C PRO A 188 0.20 -13.61 -9.98
N GLY A 189 0.68 -12.37 -10.08
CA GLY A 189 0.28 -11.40 -11.09
C GLY A 189 0.83 -11.75 -12.47
N LEU A 190 2.13 -12.04 -12.54
CA LEU A 190 2.88 -12.41 -13.75
C LEU A 190 2.41 -13.75 -14.32
N ILE A 191 2.31 -14.81 -13.50
CA ILE A 191 1.82 -16.14 -13.93
C ILE A 191 0.42 -16.03 -14.56
N ARG A 192 -0.47 -15.18 -14.02
CA ARG A 192 -1.82 -14.93 -14.56
C ARG A 192 -1.86 -13.95 -15.74
N TYR A 193 -0.75 -13.30 -16.06
CA TYR A 193 -0.58 -12.52 -17.29
C TYR A 193 -0.05 -13.41 -18.42
N LEU A 194 0.88 -14.32 -18.11
CA LEU A 194 1.42 -15.30 -19.05
C LEU A 194 0.37 -16.38 -19.39
N ARG A 195 -0.30 -16.98 -18.39
CA ARG A 195 -1.42 -17.92 -18.56
C ARG A 195 -2.74 -17.24 -18.95
N ARG A 196 -2.70 -16.22 -19.81
CA ARG A 196 -3.91 -15.54 -20.29
C ARG A 196 -4.20 -15.96 -21.71
N ASP A 197 -5.43 -16.43 -21.95
CA ASP A 197 -6.00 -16.66 -23.27
C ASP A 197 -5.74 -15.44 -24.18
N ARG A 198 -4.90 -15.65 -25.19
CA ARG A 198 -4.67 -14.74 -26.31
C ARG A 198 -5.46 -15.23 -27.51
N TYR A 199 -6.05 -14.29 -28.21
CA TYR A 199 -6.87 -14.50 -29.40
C TYR A 199 -6.09 -13.93 -30.59
N PRO A 200 -5.90 -14.70 -31.68
CA PRO A 200 -5.25 -14.16 -32.87
C PRO A 200 -6.04 -12.95 -33.36
N LEU A 201 -5.35 -11.84 -33.60
CA LEU A 201 -5.94 -10.71 -34.29
C LEU A 201 -6.12 -11.07 -35.77
N PRO A 202 -7.17 -10.56 -36.44
CA PRO A 202 -7.31 -10.74 -37.88
C PRO A 202 -6.22 -9.93 -38.60
N ALA A 203 -6.03 -10.21 -39.89
CA ALA A 203 -5.38 -9.26 -40.79
C ALA A 203 -6.20 -7.94 -40.83
N GLN A 204 -5.60 -6.86 -41.34
CA GLN A 204 -6.25 -5.55 -41.39
C GLN A 204 -7.53 -5.60 -42.25
N HIS A 205 -8.68 -5.62 -41.58
CA HIS A 205 -10.00 -5.82 -42.17
C HIS A 205 -10.84 -4.55 -42.00
N SER A 206 -11.44 -4.05 -43.07
CA SER A 206 -12.13 -2.75 -43.10
C SER A 206 -13.24 -2.63 -42.05
N ALA A 207 -14.01 -3.70 -41.85
CA ALA A 207 -15.10 -3.76 -40.88
C ALA A 207 -14.66 -4.11 -39.44
N TRP A 208 -13.36 -3.99 -39.09
CA TRP A 208 -12.86 -4.41 -37.78
C TRP A 208 -11.79 -3.47 -37.18
N THR A 209 -11.93 -3.13 -35.90
CA THR A 209 -11.05 -2.21 -35.15
C THR A 209 -10.31 -2.90 -34.00
N ASP A 210 -8.98 -2.78 -33.96
CA ASP A 210 -8.17 -3.17 -32.78
C ASP A 210 -8.27 -2.16 -31.64
N VAL A 211 -8.77 -2.61 -30.49
CA VAL A 211 -8.76 -1.84 -29.24
C VAL A 211 -7.60 -2.23 -28.30
N SER A 212 -6.71 -3.15 -28.69
CA SER A 212 -5.56 -3.58 -27.87
C SER A 212 -4.61 -2.40 -27.59
N ARG A 213 -4.19 -1.66 -28.62
CA ARG A 213 -3.29 -0.50 -28.44
C ARG A 213 -3.90 0.59 -27.55
N VAL A 214 -5.19 0.91 -27.76
CA VAL A 214 -5.92 1.95 -27.02
C VAL A 214 -6.13 1.54 -25.56
N SER A 215 -6.60 0.31 -25.32
CA SER A 215 -6.82 -0.21 -23.96
C SER A 215 -5.52 -0.42 -23.18
N TRP A 216 -4.41 -0.77 -23.84
CA TRP A 216 -3.07 -0.82 -23.24
C TRP A 216 -2.60 0.57 -22.79
N ARG A 217 -2.74 1.58 -23.66
CA ARG A 217 -2.39 2.99 -23.35
C ARG A 217 -3.20 3.50 -22.16
N LEU A 218 -4.51 3.27 -22.14
CA LEU A 218 -5.41 3.67 -21.05
C LEU A 218 -5.13 2.91 -19.75
N ARG A 219 -4.79 1.62 -19.82
CA ARG A 219 -4.33 0.81 -18.68
C ARG A 219 -3.04 1.39 -18.08
N TRP A 220 -2.07 1.80 -18.90
CA TRP A 220 -0.83 2.42 -18.44
C TRP A 220 -1.02 3.82 -17.87
N GLN A 221 -1.81 4.67 -18.52
CA GLN A 221 -2.19 5.99 -17.97
C GLN A 221 -2.91 5.84 -16.62
N SER A 222 -3.85 4.89 -16.51
CA SER A 222 -4.52 4.59 -15.23
C SER A 222 -3.59 3.96 -14.18
N PHE A 223 -2.56 3.21 -14.61
CA PHE A 223 -1.51 2.72 -13.74
C PHE A 223 -0.69 3.90 -13.18
N ALA A 224 -0.07 4.69 -14.07
CA ALA A 224 0.77 5.83 -13.73
C ALA A 224 0.03 6.87 -12.89
N TRP A 225 -1.18 7.29 -13.29
CA TRP A 225 -2.04 8.17 -12.50
C TRP A 225 -2.31 7.62 -11.09
N GLY A 226 -2.65 6.32 -10.99
CA GLY A 226 -2.88 5.66 -9.72
C GLY A 226 -1.65 5.61 -8.83
N THR A 227 -0.47 5.44 -9.42
CA THR A 227 0.83 5.43 -8.74
C THR A 227 1.25 6.84 -8.32
N LEU A 228 1.15 7.86 -9.17
CA LEU A 228 1.49 9.26 -8.83
C LEU A 228 0.58 9.86 -7.76
N VAL A 229 -0.75 9.63 -7.85
CA VAL A 229 -1.69 9.98 -6.77
C VAL A 229 -1.41 9.16 -5.50
N GLY A 230 -0.84 7.96 -5.66
CA GLY A 230 -0.29 7.16 -4.58
C GLY A 230 0.90 7.84 -3.91
N LEU A 231 1.98 8.10 -4.63
CA LEU A 231 3.21 8.73 -4.15
C LEU A 231 2.92 10.09 -3.50
N ARG A 232 2.15 10.96 -4.17
CA ARG A 232 1.71 12.26 -3.62
C ARG A 232 1.05 12.12 -2.24
N ARG A 233 0.18 11.13 -2.05
CA ARG A 233 -0.49 10.88 -0.76
C ARG A 233 0.44 10.31 0.30
N THR A 234 1.41 9.47 -0.08
CA THR A 234 2.44 9.00 0.88
C THR A 234 3.34 10.16 1.30
N ALA A 235 3.81 10.98 0.35
CA ALA A 235 4.64 12.15 0.64
C ALA A 235 3.94 13.14 1.57
N VAL A 236 2.65 13.42 1.38
CA VAL A 236 1.86 14.26 2.30
C VAL A 236 1.82 13.70 3.72
N VAL A 237 1.58 12.40 3.91
CA VAL A 237 1.54 11.82 5.27
C VAL A 237 2.94 11.72 5.87
N LEU A 238 3.97 11.38 5.08
CA LEU A 238 5.36 11.39 5.51
C LEU A 238 5.77 12.78 5.99
N ALA A 239 5.36 13.85 5.29
CA ALA A 239 5.61 15.22 5.69
C ALA A 239 4.86 15.64 6.96
N VAL A 240 3.65 15.13 7.20
CA VAL A 240 2.91 15.38 8.46
C VAL A 240 3.61 14.68 9.63
N VAL A 241 4.06 13.44 9.45
CA VAL A 241 4.84 12.70 10.47
C VAL A 241 6.18 13.40 10.72
N LEU A 242 6.89 13.79 9.65
CA LEU A 242 8.17 14.51 9.74
C LEU A 242 7.99 15.88 10.40
N ALA A 243 7.00 16.68 9.99
CA ALA A 243 6.69 17.96 10.64
C ALA A 243 6.39 17.77 12.14
N GLY A 244 5.66 16.70 12.49
CA GLY A 244 5.40 16.31 13.87
C GLY A 244 6.68 16.05 14.68
N THR A 245 7.58 15.20 14.19
CA THR A 245 8.85 14.92 14.91
C THR A 245 9.77 16.14 14.95
N LEU A 246 9.85 16.90 13.86
CA LEU A 246 10.67 18.10 13.76
C LEU A 246 10.22 19.23 14.70
N LEU A 247 8.90 19.40 14.91
CA LEU A 247 8.35 20.35 15.89
C LEU A 247 8.74 20.01 17.34
N VAL A 248 8.98 18.74 17.66
CA VAL A 248 9.48 18.30 18.98
C VAL A 248 10.99 18.51 19.08
N VAL A 249 11.74 18.25 18.01
CA VAL A 249 13.23 18.28 18.00
C VAL A 249 13.81 19.71 17.95
N ARG A 250 13.11 20.69 17.38
CA ARG A 250 13.46 22.14 17.40
C ARG A 250 14.87 22.55 16.92
N THR A 251 15.61 21.70 16.20
CA THR A 251 16.93 22.07 15.63
C THR A 251 16.80 22.92 14.36
N PRO A 252 17.75 23.81 14.02
CA PRO A 252 17.65 24.64 12.81
C PRO A 252 17.67 23.82 11.51
N ALA A 253 18.33 22.65 11.50
CA ALA A 253 18.32 21.70 10.40
C ALA A 253 16.89 21.19 10.04
N SER A 254 15.96 21.24 11.00
CA SER A 254 14.56 20.84 10.77
C SER A 254 13.85 21.70 9.71
N ALA A 255 14.13 23.00 9.65
CA ALA A 255 13.48 23.92 8.72
C ALA A 255 13.78 23.54 7.26
N VAL A 256 15.03 23.14 6.98
CA VAL A 256 15.46 22.67 5.65
C VAL A 256 14.71 21.39 5.26
N GLY A 257 14.63 20.41 6.17
CA GLY A 257 13.90 19.16 5.94
C GLY A 257 12.41 19.39 5.67
N LEU A 258 11.78 20.33 6.37
CA LEU A 258 10.38 20.73 6.13
C LEU A 258 10.21 21.33 4.73
N VAL A 259 11.04 22.30 4.36
CA VAL A 259 10.97 23.00 3.06
C VAL A 259 11.17 22.03 1.89
N VAL A 260 12.18 21.16 1.94
CA VAL A 260 12.42 20.14 0.91
C VAL A 260 11.21 19.22 0.75
N THR A 261 10.59 18.79 1.86
CA THR A 261 9.45 17.86 1.81
C THR A 261 8.17 18.55 1.29
N LEU A 262 7.94 19.82 1.66
CA LEU A 262 6.85 20.64 1.10
C LEU A 262 7.06 20.89 -0.41
N GLY A 263 8.29 21.17 -0.83
CA GLY A 263 8.67 21.29 -2.26
C GLY A 263 8.38 20.00 -3.04
N ALA A 264 8.75 18.84 -2.50
CA ALA A 264 8.44 17.53 -3.10
C ALA A 264 6.92 17.30 -3.21
N ILE A 265 6.12 17.70 -2.22
CA ILE A 265 4.65 17.65 -2.28
C ILE A 265 4.08 18.60 -3.34
N ALA A 266 4.62 19.82 -3.46
CA ALA A 266 4.23 20.77 -4.49
C ALA A 266 4.53 20.23 -5.89
N GLY A 267 5.76 19.73 -6.11
CA GLY A 267 6.17 19.07 -7.35
C GLY A 267 5.28 17.87 -7.71
N LEU A 268 5.04 16.94 -6.77
CA LEU A 268 4.09 15.84 -6.94
C LEU A 268 2.64 16.32 -7.18
N THR A 269 2.24 17.47 -6.65
CA THR A 269 0.92 18.08 -6.90
C THR A 269 0.81 18.63 -8.32
N VAL A 270 1.83 19.32 -8.81
CA VAL A 270 1.91 19.83 -10.19
C VAL A 270 2.01 18.67 -11.18
N LEU A 271 2.83 17.66 -10.90
CA LEU A 271 2.95 16.45 -11.72
C LEU A 271 1.62 15.68 -11.80
N VAL A 272 0.89 15.52 -10.67
CA VAL A 272 -0.47 14.94 -10.65
C VAL A 272 -1.52 15.85 -11.31
N ARG A 273 -1.26 17.14 -11.52
CA ARG A 273 -2.12 18.02 -12.35
C ARG A 273 -1.78 17.92 -13.84
N ARG A 274 -0.49 17.81 -14.20
CA ARG A 274 0.06 17.83 -15.58
C ARG A 274 0.04 16.47 -16.28
N VAL A 275 0.29 15.38 -15.56
CA VAL A 275 0.20 14.00 -16.08
C VAL A 275 -1.28 13.62 -16.18
N TRP A 276 -1.91 14.10 -17.25
CA TRP A 276 -3.24 13.81 -17.80
C TRP A 276 -4.19 12.98 -16.91
N ARG A 277 -5.30 13.62 -16.49
CA ARG A 277 -6.48 12.89 -16.02
C ARG A 277 -6.96 11.98 -17.17
N PRO A 278 -7.15 10.65 -16.98
CA PRO A 278 -7.48 9.74 -18.07
C PRO A 278 -8.79 10.15 -18.75
N ALA A 279 -8.72 10.41 -20.06
CA ALA A 279 -9.69 11.19 -20.83
C ALA A 279 -10.99 10.45 -21.22
N PHE A 280 -11.42 9.45 -20.44
CA PHE A 280 -12.77 8.89 -20.61
C PHE A 280 -13.83 9.96 -20.35
N GLY A 281 -14.78 10.13 -21.28
CA GLY A 281 -15.88 11.13 -21.27
C GLY A 281 -16.76 11.15 -20.01
N THR A 282 -16.58 10.17 -19.13
CA THR A 282 -17.03 10.09 -17.73
C THR A 282 -16.92 11.39 -16.90
N ARG A 283 -16.21 12.44 -17.33
CA ARG A 283 -16.29 13.78 -16.71
C ARG A 283 -17.71 14.31 -16.60
N ARG A 284 -18.59 14.08 -17.61
CA ARG A 284 -20.02 14.45 -17.57
C ARG A 284 -20.76 13.57 -16.54
N ARG A 285 -20.63 12.25 -16.69
CA ARG A 285 -21.29 11.24 -15.83
C ARG A 285 -20.89 11.24 -14.34
N TRP A 286 -19.66 11.64 -14.01
CA TRP A 286 -19.22 11.85 -12.61
C TRP A 286 -19.73 13.17 -12.01
N ARG A 287 -20.41 14.04 -12.78
CA ARG A 287 -21.30 15.09 -12.25
C ARG A 287 -22.70 14.54 -11.99
N GLU A 288 -23.35 13.90 -12.97
CA GLU A 288 -24.69 13.30 -12.78
C GLU A 288 -24.77 12.38 -11.53
N VAL A 289 -23.81 11.47 -11.35
CA VAL A 289 -23.72 10.56 -10.17
C VAL A 289 -23.24 11.26 -8.88
N ARG A 290 -22.81 12.52 -8.97
CA ARG A 290 -22.41 13.40 -7.86
C ARG A 290 -23.52 14.32 -7.41
N ASP A 291 -24.35 14.76 -8.35
CA ASP A 291 -25.39 15.76 -8.14
C ASP A 291 -26.73 15.09 -7.79
N GLY A 292 -26.89 13.79 -8.10
CA GLY A 292 -27.95 12.92 -7.59
C GLY A 292 -27.91 12.67 -6.07
N ALA A 293 -28.46 13.61 -5.30
CA ALA A 293 -28.99 13.55 -3.92
C ALA A 293 -28.15 12.96 -2.77
N GLY A 294 -27.57 11.75 -2.91
CA GLY A 294 -26.84 11.07 -1.83
C GLY A 294 -25.32 11.34 -1.82
N SER A 295 -24.74 11.72 -2.96
CA SER A 295 -23.31 11.52 -3.26
C SER A 295 -22.32 12.21 -2.31
N ARG A 296 -22.72 13.29 -1.62
CA ARG A 296 -21.86 13.99 -0.64
C ARG A 296 -21.37 13.04 0.47
N TRP A 297 -22.23 12.17 0.99
CA TRP A 297 -21.84 11.16 1.99
C TRP A 297 -20.97 10.04 1.41
N TYR A 298 -21.15 9.67 0.14
CA TYR A 298 -20.31 8.66 -0.54
C TYR A 298 -18.89 9.18 -0.78
N LEU A 299 -18.74 10.48 -1.08
CA LEU A 299 -17.44 11.13 -1.22
C LEU A 299 -16.80 11.42 0.14
N LEU A 300 -17.54 11.93 1.13
CA LEU A 300 -17.01 12.19 2.47
C LEU A 300 -16.68 10.90 3.21
N GLY A 301 -17.62 9.98 3.40
CA GLY A 301 -17.38 8.67 4.02
C GLY A 301 -16.39 7.82 3.23
N GLY A 302 -16.45 7.87 1.89
CA GLY A 302 -15.47 7.21 1.04
C GLY A 302 -14.07 7.78 1.19
N LEU A 303 -13.88 9.10 1.19
CA LEU A 303 -12.56 9.72 1.39
C LEU A 303 -12.09 9.64 2.84
N ALA A 304 -12.99 9.62 3.82
CA ALA A 304 -12.69 9.39 5.22
C ALA A 304 -12.18 7.96 5.44
N ILE A 305 -12.90 6.92 4.99
CA ILE A 305 -12.44 5.52 5.10
C ILE A 305 -11.16 5.31 4.28
N LEU A 306 -11.06 5.86 3.06
CA LEU A 306 -9.80 5.84 2.26
C LEU A 306 -8.65 6.61 2.93
N GLY A 307 -8.98 7.62 3.73
CA GLY A 307 -8.07 8.38 4.59
C GLY A 307 -7.65 7.50 5.75
N ILE A 308 -8.53 7.27 6.71
CA ILE A 308 -8.37 6.42 7.90
C ILE A 308 -7.65 5.10 7.59
N THR A 309 -8.03 4.34 6.56
CA THR A 309 -7.31 3.08 6.20
C THR A 309 -5.84 3.32 5.86
N ARG A 310 -5.57 4.38 5.11
CA ARG A 310 -4.22 4.68 4.63
C ARG A 310 -3.41 5.43 5.67
N SER A 311 -4.03 6.33 6.44
CA SER A 311 -3.46 7.00 7.59
C SER A 311 -3.17 6.01 8.70
N ALA A 312 -4.00 4.99 8.94
CA ALA A 312 -3.71 3.91 9.88
C ALA A 312 -2.53 3.04 9.41
N LEU A 313 -2.49 2.65 8.13
CA LEU A 313 -1.33 1.91 7.58
C LEU A 313 -0.03 2.72 7.63
N LEU A 314 -0.11 4.04 7.37
CA LEU A 314 1.03 4.96 7.44
C LEU A 314 1.34 5.43 8.87
N PHE A 315 0.40 5.33 9.80
CA PHE A 315 0.60 5.50 11.24
C PHE A 315 1.30 4.26 11.80
N VAL A 316 0.86 3.04 11.47
CA VAL A 316 1.58 1.81 11.80
C VAL A 316 3.01 1.85 11.23
N LEU A 317 3.18 2.13 9.94
CA LEU A 317 4.50 2.25 9.33
C LEU A 317 5.31 3.39 9.95
N GLY A 318 4.65 4.51 10.28
CA GLY A 318 5.24 5.64 10.99
C GLY A 318 5.71 5.26 12.40
N SER A 319 4.91 4.54 13.18
CA SER A 319 5.24 4.05 14.52
C SER A 319 6.36 3.01 14.48
N VAL A 320 6.41 2.14 13.47
CA VAL A 320 7.55 1.21 13.25
C VAL A 320 8.82 1.98 12.89
N LEU A 321 8.74 2.96 11.98
CA LEU A 321 9.87 3.82 11.62
C LEU A 321 10.34 4.68 12.80
N VAL A 322 9.41 5.18 13.61
CA VAL A 322 9.67 6.00 14.80
C VAL A 322 10.22 5.16 15.94
N ALA A 323 9.74 3.93 16.16
CA ALA A 323 10.32 2.99 17.11
C ALA A 323 11.76 2.60 16.70
N ALA A 324 11.97 2.22 15.44
CA ALA A 324 13.30 1.94 14.91
C ALA A 324 14.23 3.17 14.94
N TYR A 325 13.70 4.39 14.80
CA TYR A 325 14.45 5.64 14.98
C TYR A 325 14.76 5.94 16.46
N PHE A 326 13.82 5.70 17.38
CA PHE A 326 14.05 5.83 18.81
C PHE A 326 15.16 4.88 19.26
N GLU A 327 15.11 3.62 18.82
CA GLU A 327 16.15 2.60 19.02
C GLU A 327 17.48 3.03 18.38
N ALA A 328 17.48 3.48 17.12
CA ALA A 328 18.68 3.98 16.43
C ALA A 328 19.32 5.19 17.14
N SER A 329 18.51 6.09 17.68
CA SER A 329 18.97 7.30 18.38
C SER A 329 19.57 7.00 19.76
N GLY A 330 19.35 5.79 20.30
CA GLY A 330 19.90 5.35 21.59
C GLY A 330 19.58 6.28 22.75
N GLY A 331 18.49 7.07 22.66
CA GLY A 331 18.35 8.22 23.55
C GLY A 331 17.05 9.02 23.54
N PHE A 332 16.43 9.25 22.39
CA PHE A 332 15.31 10.20 22.35
C PHE A 332 14.05 9.70 23.10
N ALA A 333 13.93 8.39 23.31
CA ALA A 333 12.77 7.74 23.91
C ALA A 333 12.54 8.10 25.39
N SER A 334 13.50 7.83 26.29
CA SER A 334 13.30 8.07 27.72
C SER A 334 13.37 9.55 28.10
N ALA A 335 14.10 10.39 27.34
CA ALA A 335 14.02 11.84 27.48
C ALA A 335 12.62 12.40 27.14
N LEU A 336 11.96 11.83 26.13
CA LEU A 336 10.57 12.17 25.80
C LEU A 336 9.61 11.56 26.84
N ALA A 337 9.85 10.33 27.31
CA ALA A 337 9.02 9.66 28.31
C ALA A 337 8.91 10.45 29.62
N ILE A 338 10.03 10.98 30.14
CA ILE A 338 10.05 11.82 31.35
C ILE A 338 9.17 13.06 31.14
N LYS A 339 9.36 13.80 30.03
CA LYS A 339 8.54 14.98 29.74
C LYS A 339 7.06 14.67 29.46
N LEU A 340 6.74 13.49 28.92
CA LEU A 340 5.36 13.03 28.72
C LEU A 340 4.69 12.56 30.02
N ALA A 341 5.46 12.17 31.04
CA ALA A 341 4.95 11.91 32.37
C ALA A 341 4.68 13.21 33.15
N GLU A 342 5.53 14.23 32.99
CA GLU A 342 5.34 15.57 33.56
C GLU A 342 4.18 16.35 32.90
N THR A 343 3.94 16.19 31.60
CA THR A 343 2.88 16.90 30.87
C THR A 343 1.50 16.24 31.01
N SER A 344 0.96 16.38 32.23
CA SER A 344 -0.45 16.36 32.69
C SER A 344 -1.54 15.56 31.94
N TRP A 345 -2.48 15.00 32.71
CA TRP A 345 -3.49 14.04 32.31
C TRP A 345 -4.69 14.64 31.54
N GLY A 346 -4.43 15.51 30.56
CA GLY A 346 -5.43 16.03 29.63
C GLY A 346 -5.88 15.01 28.57
N THR A 347 -6.57 15.47 27.52
CA THR A 347 -6.98 14.62 26.37
C THR A 347 -5.81 14.04 25.57
N THR A 348 -4.59 14.53 25.81
CA THR A 348 -3.31 13.95 25.37
C THR A 348 -2.90 12.69 26.13
N GLY A 349 -3.43 12.44 27.33
CA GLY A 349 -3.01 11.35 28.22
C GLY A 349 -3.06 9.95 27.58
N PHE A 350 -4.02 9.69 26.70
CA PHE A 350 -4.08 8.44 25.92
C PHE A 350 -2.87 8.28 24.98
N TRP A 351 -2.42 9.36 24.33
CA TRP A 351 -1.24 9.35 23.47
C TRP A 351 0.05 9.22 24.27
N ASN A 352 0.15 9.93 25.41
CA ASN A 352 1.28 9.80 26.33
C ASN A 352 1.38 8.35 26.84
N TYR A 353 0.28 7.75 27.31
CA TYR A 353 0.21 6.36 27.76
C TYR A 353 0.55 5.36 26.65
N TYR A 354 0.04 5.54 25.43
CA TYR A 354 0.36 4.69 24.28
C TYR A 354 1.85 4.74 23.91
N LEU A 355 2.45 5.93 23.90
CA LEU A 355 3.89 6.10 23.67
C LEU A 355 4.73 5.50 24.80
N LEU A 356 4.36 5.75 26.06
CA LEU A 356 5.03 5.16 27.23
C LEU A 356 4.95 3.63 27.23
N THR A 357 3.81 3.05 26.82
CA THR A 357 3.64 1.59 26.68
C THR A 357 4.55 1.03 25.58
N ILE A 358 4.67 1.72 24.44
CA ILE A 358 5.58 1.33 23.34
C ILE A 358 7.05 1.50 23.72
N ILE A 359 7.39 2.44 24.60
CA ILE A 359 8.77 2.67 25.08
C ILE A 359 9.14 1.68 26.21
N GLY A 360 8.18 1.29 27.05
CA GLY A 360 8.39 0.31 28.13
C GLY A 360 8.36 -1.15 27.66
N MET A 361 7.61 -1.46 26.60
CA MET A 361 7.73 -2.74 25.90
C MET A 361 9.01 -2.75 25.07
N GLY A 362 9.93 -3.68 25.36
CA GLY A 362 11.14 -3.86 24.55
C GLY A 362 10.81 -4.05 23.06
N ALA A 363 11.70 -3.60 22.17
CA ALA A 363 11.40 -3.39 20.75
C ALA A 363 10.70 -4.57 20.04
N GLU A 364 11.06 -5.81 20.37
CA GLU A 364 10.42 -7.04 19.86
C GLU A 364 8.93 -7.15 20.25
N GLN A 365 8.59 -6.85 21.50
CA GLN A 365 7.21 -6.87 22.02
C GLN A 365 6.40 -5.71 21.45
N ALA A 366 6.98 -4.51 21.38
CA ALA A 366 6.36 -3.34 20.77
C ALA A 366 6.06 -3.57 19.28
N ALA A 367 6.99 -4.17 18.52
CA ALA A 367 6.79 -4.55 17.13
C ALA A 367 5.67 -5.60 16.97
N GLY A 368 5.61 -6.60 17.86
CA GLY A 368 4.52 -7.59 17.89
C GLY A 368 3.15 -6.96 18.11
N LEU A 369 3.02 -6.09 19.13
CA LEU A 369 1.77 -5.40 19.44
C LEU A 369 1.33 -4.45 18.31
N VAL A 370 2.25 -3.65 17.76
CA VAL A 370 1.97 -2.76 16.62
C VAL A 370 1.56 -3.57 15.38
N GLY A 371 2.17 -4.72 15.13
CA GLY A 371 1.77 -5.66 14.09
C GLY A 371 0.35 -6.21 14.27
N LEU A 372 0.00 -6.61 15.49
CA LEU A 372 -1.34 -7.13 15.82
C LEU A 372 -2.42 -6.04 15.70
N ILE A 373 -2.15 -4.83 16.18
CA ILE A 373 -3.03 -3.65 16.01
C ILE A 373 -3.22 -3.34 14.51
N ALA A 374 -2.15 -3.40 13.71
CA ALA A 374 -2.23 -3.19 12.27
C ALA A 374 -3.16 -4.20 11.58
N VAL A 375 -3.03 -5.49 11.91
CA VAL A 375 -3.90 -6.55 11.38
C VAL A 375 -5.35 -6.35 11.81
N ALA A 376 -5.61 -6.04 13.09
CA ALA A 376 -6.95 -5.79 13.60
C ALA A 376 -7.62 -4.58 12.93
N VAL A 377 -6.89 -3.47 12.76
CA VAL A 377 -7.41 -2.28 12.06
C VAL A 377 -7.66 -2.57 10.58
N ILE A 378 -6.79 -3.29 9.89
CA ILE A 378 -7.02 -3.73 8.50
C ILE A 378 -8.26 -4.63 8.39
N ALA A 379 -8.49 -5.53 9.35
CA ALA A 379 -9.66 -6.40 9.40
C ALA A 379 -10.97 -5.61 9.64
N LEU A 380 -10.98 -4.66 10.59
CA LEU A 380 -12.12 -3.78 10.84
C LEU A 380 -12.48 -2.96 9.58
N LEU A 381 -11.47 -2.43 8.88
CA LEU A 381 -11.68 -1.64 7.67
C LEU A 381 -12.12 -2.50 6.47
N LEU A 382 -11.71 -3.77 6.42
CA LEU A 382 -12.26 -4.79 5.52
C LEU A 382 -13.74 -5.07 5.79
N ALA A 383 -14.16 -5.11 7.06
CA ALA A 383 -15.56 -5.26 7.43
C ALA A 383 -16.38 -4.02 7.06
N VAL A 384 -15.91 -2.81 7.38
CA VAL A 384 -16.59 -1.54 7.06
C VAL A 384 -16.73 -1.31 5.54
N ASP A 385 -15.69 -1.60 4.74
CA ASP A 385 -15.79 -1.53 3.26
C ASP A 385 -16.77 -2.57 2.69
N GLN A 386 -16.99 -3.71 3.36
CA GLN A 386 -18.01 -4.69 2.97
C GLN A 386 -19.42 -4.26 3.39
N PHE A 387 -19.59 -3.81 4.63
CA PHE A 387 -20.90 -3.41 5.16
C PHE A 387 -21.42 -2.15 4.44
N GLY A 388 -20.55 -1.16 4.23
CA GLY A 388 -20.85 0.02 3.42
C GLY A 388 -21.27 -0.36 1.99
N ARG A 389 -20.65 -1.35 1.35
CA ARG A 389 -21.10 -1.81 0.01
C ARG A 389 -22.49 -2.44 0.00
N ARG A 390 -22.99 -2.99 1.11
CA ARG A 390 -24.36 -3.50 1.22
C ARG A 390 -25.36 -2.35 1.38
N LEU A 391 -25.11 -1.44 2.31
CA LEU A 391 -25.95 -0.25 2.54
C LEU A 391 -25.97 0.72 1.34
N LEU A 392 -24.86 0.79 0.59
CA LEU A 392 -24.70 1.71 -0.54
C LEU A 392 -25.03 1.07 -1.90
N MET A 393 -25.73 -0.07 -1.93
CA MET A 393 -26.47 -0.48 -3.12
C MET A 393 -27.69 0.44 -3.25
N PRO A 394 -27.80 1.28 -4.30
CA PRO A 394 -28.96 2.15 -4.43
C PRO A 394 -30.21 1.28 -4.59
N THR A 395 -31.22 1.51 -3.75
CA THR A 395 -32.53 0.89 -3.92
C THR A 395 -33.13 1.42 -5.22
N VAL A 396 -33.02 0.64 -6.30
CA VAL A 396 -33.59 0.96 -7.62
C VAL A 396 -35.11 0.79 -7.54
N ARG A 397 -35.75 1.74 -6.87
CA ARG A 397 -37.18 1.75 -6.49
C ARG A 397 -37.91 2.98 -7.02
N ARG A 398 -37.25 3.80 -7.86
CA ARG A 398 -37.75 5.07 -8.43
C ARG A 398 -38.09 5.00 -9.92
N ALA A 399 -37.90 3.85 -10.57
CA ALA A 399 -38.16 3.68 -12.01
C ALA A 399 -39.42 2.83 -12.31
N ALA A 400 -40.15 2.41 -11.27
CA ALA A 400 -41.51 1.85 -11.35
C ALA A 400 -42.60 2.85 -11.79
N GLY A 401 -42.21 3.94 -12.47
CA GLY A 401 -43.06 4.87 -13.21
C GLY A 401 -42.66 4.98 -14.69
N THR A 402 -41.85 4.03 -15.18
CA THR A 402 -41.65 3.68 -16.60
C THR A 402 -41.50 4.84 -17.61
N PRO A 403 -40.36 5.55 -17.61
CA PRO A 403 -39.80 6.03 -18.87
C PRO A 403 -39.39 4.82 -19.73
N THR A 404 -39.61 4.89 -21.05
CA THR A 404 -39.22 3.83 -21.99
C THR A 404 -37.70 3.56 -21.94
N PRO A 405 -37.25 2.31 -22.14
CA PRO A 405 -35.83 1.97 -22.05
C PRO A 405 -35.05 2.51 -23.25
N ASP A 406 -34.04 3.34 -23.02
CA ASP A 406 -33.13 3.79 -24.09
C ASP A 406 -32.40 2.60 -24.73
N VAL A 407 -32.05 1.58 -23.92
CA VAL A 407 -31.31 0.40 -24.35
C VAL A 407 -31.96 -0.86 -23.79
N LEU A 408 -32.39 -1.76 -24.68
CA LEU A 408 -32.84 -3.09 -24.30
C LEU A 408 -31.66 -4.07 -24.35
N TYR A 409 -31.41 -4.82 -23.28
CA TYR A 409 -30.37 -5.86 -23.24
C TYR A 409 -31.01 -7.26 -23.15
N LEU A 410 -31.00 -7.96 -24.29
CA LEU A 410 -31.42 -9.35 -24.45
C LEU A 410 -30.27 -10.29 -24.10
N ARG A 411 -30.54 -11.22 -23.17
CA ARG A 411 -29.52 -11.79 -22.31
C ARG A 411 -29.67 -13.30 -22.12
N ASN A 412 -28.80 -14.06 -22.79
CA ASN A 412 -28.63 -15.49 -22.51
C ASN A 412 -28.28 -15.75 -21.03
N PHE A 413 -29.00 -16.68 -20.40
CA PHE A 413 -28.89 -16.98 -18.97
C PHE A 413 -27.57 -17.69 -18.59
N GLY A 414 -26.88 -18.30 -19.56
CA GLY A 414 -25.54 -18.85 -19.36
C GLY A 414 -24.49 -17.82 -18.93
N ASP A 415 -24.70 -16.54 -19.25
CA ASP A 415 -23.72 -15.47 -19.02
C ASP A 415 -23.68 -14.95 -17.56
N ASP A 416 -24.65 -15.32 -16.70
CA ASP A 416 -24.59 -15.02 -15.25
C ASP A 416 -23.39 -15.68 -14.55
N LYS A 417 -22.91 -16.78 -15.13
CA LYS A 417 -21.72 -17.51 -14.66
C LYS A 417 -20.41 -16.86 -15.15
N LEU A 418 -20.45 -15.96 -16.14
CA LEU A 418 -19.26 -15.27 -16.64
C LEU A 418 -18.73 -14.24 -15.65
N ARG A 419 -17.45 -14.34 -15.32
CA ARG A 419 -16.77 -13.40 -14.42
C ARG A 419 -15.46 -12.88 -14.99
N LEU A 420 -15.41 -11.58 -15.25
CA LEU A 420 -14.16 -10.88 -15.59
C LEU A 420 -13.35 -10.56 -14.33
N ARG A 421 -12.02 -10.57 -14.45
CA ARG A 421 -11.13 -10.02 -13.42
C ARG A 421 -11.28 -8.50 -13.39
N ALA A 422 -11.74 -7.95 -12.27
CA ALA A 422 -11.93 -6.52 -12.11
C ALA A 422 -10.59 -5.79 -12.23
N SER A 423 -10.54 -4.70 -12.99
CA SER A 423 -9.36 -3.88 -13.24
C SER A 423 -9.43 -2.55 -12.47
N ARG A 424 -8.40 -1.70 -12.59
CA ARG A 424 -8.35 -0.42 -11.88
C ARG A 424 -9.54 0.52 -12.20
N ILE A 425 -10.27 0.34 -13.32
CA ILE A 425 -11.41 1.20 -13.70
C ILE A 425 -12.75 0.85 -13.00
N SER A 426 -12.94 -0.38 -12.52
CA SER A 426 -14.13 -0.77 -11.74
C SER A 426 -13.86 -0.94 -10.23
N ARG A 427 -12.60 -0.96 -9.81
CA ARG A 427 -12.16 -1.05 -8.41
C ARG A 427 -12.38 0.27 -7.64
N ARG A 428 -13.61 0.46 -7.15
CA ARG A 428 -13.98 1.44 -6.09
C ARG A 428 -13.48 0.92 -4.72
N GLY A 429 -12.91 1.81 -3.89
CA GLY A 429 -12.33 1.51 -2.57
C GLY A 429 -10.84 1.11 -2.58
N LEU A 430 -10.11 1.30 -1.47
CA LEU A 430 -8.67 0.96 -1.36
C LEU A 430 -8.48 -0.56 -1.50
N LEU A 431 -9.28 -1.31 -0.76
CA LEU A 431 -9.28 -2.77 -0.69
C LEU A 431 -9.68 -3.39 -2.04
N GLY A 432 -10.60 -2.75 -2.76
CA GLY A 432 -10.89 -3.06 -4.15
C GLY A 432 -9.67 -2.89 -5.07
N ARG A 433 -8.82 -1.87 -4.85
CA ARG A 433 -7.58 -1.67 -5.62
C ARG A 433 -6.51 -2.70 -5.26
N LEU A 434 -6.30 -2.97 -3.97
CA LEU A 434 -5.27 -3.88 -3.46
C LEU A 434 -5.56 -5.35 -3.78
N SER A 435 -6.79 -5.85 -3.53
CA SER A 435 -7.14 -7.28 -3.71
C SER A 435 -6.85 -7.79 -5.14
N PRO A 436 -5.84 -8.64 -5.38
CA PRO A 436 -5.47 -9.02 -6.74
C PRO A 436 -6.51 -9.95 -7.39
N TRP A 437 -7.29 -10.67 -6.59
CA TRP A 437 -8.21 -11.74 -7.00
C TRP A 437 -9.62 -11.28 -7.37
N ARG A 438 -10.03 -10.04 -7.05
CA ARG A 438 -11.44 -9.61 -7.21
C ARG A 438 -11.92 -9.72 -8.66
N THR A 439 -12.96 -10.52 -8.87
CA THR A 439 -13.72 -10.64 -10.11
C THR A 439 -15.04 -9.84 -10.04
N ARG A 440 -15.74 -9.72 -11.17
CA ARG A 440 -17.09 -9.12 -11.32
C ARG A 440 -17.88 -9.93 -12.35
N PRO A 441 -19.22 -10.02 -12.25
CA PRO A 441 -20.06 -10.53 -13.34
C PRO A 441 -19.80 -9.77 -14.64
N PHE A 442 -19.82 -10.48 -15.77
CA PHE A 442 -19.63 -9.90 -17.10
C PHE A 442 -20.74 -8.89 -17.46
N GLU A 443 -21.99 -9.30 -17.24
CA GLU A 443 -23.19 -8.45 -17.34
C GLU A 443 -23.02 -7.08 -16.65
N SER A 444 -22.51 -7.08 -15.41
CA SER A 444 -22.32 -5.87 -14.59
C SER A 444 -21.22 -4.92 -15.14
N LEU A 445 -20.37 -5.38 -16.06
CA LEU A 445 -19.53 -4.50 -16.89
C LEU A 445 -20.31 -3.96 -18.07
N VAL A 446 -20.95 -4.85 -18.84
CA VAL A 446 -21.64 -4.53 -20.10
C VAL A 446 -22.72 -3.47 -19.84
N ILE A 447 -23.68 -3.75 -18.96
CA ILE A 447 -24.77 -2.81 -18.67
C ILE A 447 -24.27 -1.49 -18.07
N ARG A 448 -23.23 -1.55 -17.22
CA ARG A 448 -22.60 -0.33 -16.70
C ARG A 448 -21.97 0.54 -17.81
N ARG A 449 -21.60 -0.05 -18.96
CA ARG A 449 -21.13 0.70 -20.13
C ARG A 449 -22.26 1.13 -21.05
N LEU A 450 -23.20 0.24 -21.37
CA LEU A 450 -24.43 0.58 -22.12
C LEU A 450 -25.17 1.76 -21.49
N SER A 451 -25.22 1.83 -20.15
CA SER A 451 -25.87 2.93 -19.46
C SER A 451 -25.30 4.31 -19.77
N ALA A 452 -24.11 4.42 -20.38
CA ALA A 452 -23.58 5.70 -20.83
C ALA A 452 -24.35 6.28 -22.03
N ALA A 453 -25.11 5.47 -22.76
CA ALA A 453 -26.02 5.89 -23.82
C ALA A 453 -27.45 6.19 -23.33
N GLY A 454 -27.85 5.70 -22.15
CA GLY A 454 -29.20 5.92 -21.61
C GLY A 454 -29.59 5.02 -20.42
N SER A 455 -30.90 4.91 -20.15
CA SER A 455 -31.46 3.85 -19.32
C SER A 455 -31.21 2.47 -19.95
N VAL A 456 -30.95 1.44 -19.15
CA VAL A 456 -30.77 0.07 -19.66
C VAL A 456 -31.70 -0.86 -18.93
N LEU A 457 -32.60 -1.48 -19.68
CA LEU A 457 -33.44 -2.56 -19.20
C LEU A 457 -32.80 -3.90 -19.59
N ALA A 458 -32.56 -4.75 -18.61
CA ALA A 458 -32.14 -6.13 -18.85
C ALA A 458 -33.31 -7.06 -18.53
N VAL A 459 -33.79 -7.77 -19.56
CA VAL A 459 -34.86 -8.76 -19.41
C VAL A 459 -34.30 -10.01 -18.74
N ASN A 460 -35.06 -10.55 -17.78
CA ASN A 460 -34.76 -11.81 -17.11
C ASN A 460 -35.62 -12.94 -17.72
N GLU A 461 -35.18 -14.18 -17.53
CA GLU A 461 -36.03 -15.36 -17.75
C GLU A 461 -37.33 -15.24 -16.92
N PRO A 462 -38.51 -15.52 -17.50
CA PRO A 462 -39.77 -15.45 -16.77
C PRO A 462 -39.76 -16.32 -15.51
N GLY A 463 -40.35 -15.80 -14.43
CA GLY A 463 -40.42 -16.47 -13.12
C GLY A 463 -39.12 -16.46 -12.27
N LEU A 464 -37.94 -16.19 -12.82
CA LEU A 464 -36.68 -16.36 -12.09
C LEU A 464 -36.29 -15.15 -11.20
N VAL A 465 -36.15 -15.41 -9.89
CA VAL A 465 -35.75 -14.43 -8.87
C VAL A 465 -34.22 -14.30 -8.79
N LEU A 466 -33.64 -13.53 -9.72
CA LEU A 466 -32.22 -13.22 -9.73
C LEU A 466 -31.89 -11.96 -8.91
N ALA A 467 -30.79 -11.99 -8.16
CA ALA A 467 -30.32 -10.87 -7.34
C ALA A 467 -29.91 -9.66 -8.22
N SER A 468 -30.58 -8.52 -8.06
CA SER A 468 -30.43 -7.33 -8.90
C SER A 468 -29.09 -6.61 -8.73
N HIS A 469 -28.12 -6.93 -9.60
CA HIS A 469 -26.76 -6.39 -9.56
C HIS A 469 -26.63 -4.96 -10.14
N GLY A 470 -27.42 -4.03 -9.61
CA GLY A 470 -27.31 -2.59 -9.89
C GLY A 470 -27.91 -2.14 -11.23
N VAL A 471 -28.91 -2.88 -11.71
CA VAL A 471 -29.70 -2.62 -12.92
C VAL A 471 -31.16 -2.91 -12.58
N GLU A 472 -32.09 -2.18 -13.19
CA GLU A 472 -33.49 -2.56 -13.18
C GLU A 472 -33.71 -3.81 -14.03
N LYS A 473 -34.27 -4.84 -13.40
CA LYS A 473 -34.58 -6.12 -14.03
C LYS A 473 -36.08 -6.33 -13.91
N VAL A 474 -36.81 -5.95 -14.95
CA VAL A 474 -38.24 -6.25 -15.04
C VAL A 474 -38.40 -7.77 -15.07
N ARG A 475 -39.33 -8.28 -14.26
CA ARG A 475 -39.80 -9.67 -14.36
C ARG A 475 -40.99 -9.66 -15.29
N LEU A 476 -40.90 -10.38 -16.40
CA LEU A 476 -42.04 -10.62 -17.27
C LEU A 476 -42.81 -11.87 -16.81
N PRO A 477 -44.14 -11.94 -17.03
CA PRO A 477 -44.93 -13.14 -16.79
C PRO A 477 -44.48 -14.29 -17.70
N ALA A 478 -44.77 -15.54 -17.31
CA ALA A 478 -44.36 -16.72 -18.09
C ALA A 478 -45.12 -16.86 -19.43
N ALA A 479 -46.37 -16.39 -19.48
CA ALA A 479 -47.14 -16.23 -20.71
C ALA A 479 -47.20 -14.76 -21.12
N GLY A 480 -47.17 -14.48 -22.43
CA GLY A 480 -47.32 -13.11 -22.95
C GLY A 480 -46.10 -12.19 -22.76
N TRP A 481 -44.90 -12.73 -22.52
CA TRP A 481 -43.68 -11.91 -22.45
C TRP A 481 -43.20 -11.44 -23.84
N GLU A 482 -43.45 -12.23 -24.90
CA GLU A 482 -42.94 -11.95 -26.25
C GLU A 482 -43.46 -10.61 -26.84
N PRO A 483 -44.76 -10.26 -26.77
CA PRO A 483 -45.24 -8.95 -27.23
C PRO A 483 -44.65 -7.78 -26.42
N VAL A 484 -44.41 -7.99 -25.12
CA VAL A 484 -43.84 -6.95 -24.24
C VAL A 484 -42.35 -6.73 -24.57
N VAL A 485 -41.59 -7.79 -24.86
CA VAL A 485 -40.21 -7.66 -25.34
C VAL A 485 -40.17 -7.02 -26.74
N ALA A 486 -41.10 -7.37 -27.62
CA ALA A 486 -41.23 -6.78 -28.95
C ALA A 486 -41.50 -5.26 -28.88
N GLU A 487 -42.43 -4.83 -28.03
CA GLU A 487 -42.73 -3.42 -27.76
C GLU A 487 -41.53 -2.69 -27.15
N MET A 488 -40.92 -3.24 -26.10
CA MET A 488 -39.73 -2.66 -25.47
C MET A 488 -38.54 -2.57 -26.44
N ALA A 489 -38.45 -3.46 -27.42
CA ALA A 489 -37.41 -3.47 -28.44
C ALA A 489 -37.64 -2.38 -29.48
N SER A 490 -38.88 -2.21 -29.99
CA SER A 490 -39.20 -1.18 -30.99
C SER A 490 -39.09 0.24 -30.42
N GLN A 491 -39.41 0.42 -29.14
CA GLN A 491 -39.27 1.70 -28.41
C GLN A 491 -37.80 2.05 -28.08
N ALA A 492 -36.88 1.08 -28.09
CA ALA A 492 -35.49 1.31 -27.69
C ALA A 492 -34.69 2.12 -28.74
N LYS A 493 -33.72 2.92 -28.27
CA LYS A 493 -32.73 3.56 -29.17
C LYS A 493 -31.85 2.50 -29.84
N PHE A 494 -31.56 1.39 -29.18
CA PHE A 494 -30.95 0.21 -29.79
C PHE A 494 -31.13 -1.03 -28.90
N VAL A 495 -31.10 -2.20 -29.51
CA VAL A 495 -31.11 -3.48 -28.80
C VAL A 495 -29.70 -4.04 -28.71
N VAL A 496 -29.36 -4.66 -27.58
CA VAL A 496 -28.07 -5.29 -27.34
C VAL A 496 -28.28 -6.76 -27.00
N VAL A 497 -27.64 -7.67 -27.74
CA VAL A 497 -27.82 -9.11 -27.60
C VAL A 497 -26.52 -9.77 -27.14
N SER A 498 -26.60 -10.70 -26.18
CA SER A 498 -25.45 -11.56 -25.84
C SER A 498 -25.29 -12.66 -26.90
N ALA A 499 -24.29 -12.52 -27.77
CA ALA A 499 -24.10 -13.36 -28.95
C ALA A 499 -23.23 -14.60 -28.71
N THR A 500 -23.15 -15.07 -27.46
CA THR A 500 -22.42 -16.31 -27.12
C THR A 500 -23.26 -17.26 -26.24
N PRO A 501 -24.46 -17.67 -26.71
CA PRO A 501 -25.34 -18.56 -25.99
C PRO A 501 -24.68 -19.91 -25.70
N THR A 502 -24.89 -20.41 -24.48
CA THR A 502 -24.51 -21.80 -24.13
C THR A 502 -25.43 -22.81 -24.81
N THR A 503 -26.68 -22.42 -25.02
CA THR A 503 -27.81 -23.19 -25.54
C THR A 503 -28.76 -22.21 -26.21
N ILE A 504 -29.26 -22.56 -27.39
CA ILE A 504 -30.37 -21.83 -28.02
C ILE A 504 -31.65 -22.45 -27.46
N ASN A 505 -32.48 -21.67 -26.76
CA ASN A 505 -33.83 -22.08 -26.37
C ASN A 505 -34.85 -21.46 -27.33
N PRO A 506 -36.10 -21.96 -27.39
CA PRO A 506 -37.10 -21.44 -28.34
C PRO A 506 -37.37 -19.94 -28.19
N GLY A 507 -37.40 -19.42 -26.96
CA GLY A 507 -37.59 -17.99 -26.70
C GLY A 507 -36.48 -17.12 -27.28
N PHE A 508 -35.20 -17.49 -27.13
CA PHE A 508 -34.09 -16.74 -27.73
C PHE A 508 -34.05 -16.86 -29.27
N ALA A 509 -34.52 -17.98 -29.84
CA ALA A 509 -34.71 -18.09 -31.29
C ALA A 509 -35.84 -17.18 -31.79
N ALA A 510 -36.95 -17.09 -31.05
CA ALA A 510 -38.05 -16.17 -31.34
C ALA A 510 -37.61 -14.69 -31.21
N GLU A 511 -36.84 -14.34 -30.17
CA GLU A 511 -36.20 -13.02 -30.03
C GLU A 511 -35.34 -12.69 -31.26
N LEU A 512 -34.44 -13.60 -31.68
CA LEU A 512 -33.58 -13.38 -32.86
C LEU A 512 -34.37 -13.22 -34.15
N ASN A 513 -35.43 -14.01 -34.35
CA ASN A 513 -36.31 -13.90 -35.51
C ASN A 513 -37.09 -12.57 -35.52
N PHE A 514 -37.63 -12.15 -34.37
CA PHE A 514 -38.29 -10.84 -34.22
C PHE A 514 -37.32 -9.69 -34.54
N LEU A 515 -36.09 -9.74 -34.04
CA LEU A 515 -35.07 -8.72 -34.35
C LEU A 515 -34.77 -8.64 -35.84
N ALA A 516 -34.72 -9.78 -36.54
CA ALA A 516 -34.41 -9.83 -37.96
C ALA A 516 -35.56 -9.39 -38.88
N THR A 517 -36.81 -9.71 -38.51
CA THR A 517 -37.98 -9.52 -39.39
C THR A 517 -38.85 -8.32 -39.04
N THR A 518 -38.91 -7.94 -37.76
CA THR A 518 -39.94 -7.04 -37.22
C THR A 518 -39.36 -5.76 -36.62
N LEU A 519 -38.10 -5.76 -36.17
CA LEU A 519 -37.43 -4.58 -35.62
C LEU A 519 -36.99 -3.60 -36.74
N GLY A 520 -37.95 -2.87 -37.31
CA GLY A 520 -37.75 -2.03 -38.50
C GLY A 520 -36.59 -1.03 -38.45
N HIS A 521 -36.13 -0.63 -37.26
CA HIS A 521 -34.97 0.27 -37.15
C HIS A 521 -33.60 -0.44 -37.22
N GLN A 522 -33.53 -1.77 -37.05
CA GLN A 522 -32.31 -2.60 -37.18
C GLN A 522 -31.05 -2.10 -36.41
N ARG A 523 -31.24 -1.33 -35.32
CA ARG A 523 -30.17 -0.72 -34.51
C ARG A 523 -29.74 -1.72 -33.44
N ILE A 524 -28.78 -2.59 -33.76
CA ILE A 524 -28.42 -3.74 -32.92
C ILE A 524 -26.92 -3.80 -32.62
N MET A 525 -26.58 -4.14 -31.38
CA MET A 525 -25.21 -4.44 -30.94
C MET A 525 -25.12 -5.88 -30.43
N LEU A 526 -24.17 -6.65 -30.93
CA LEU A 526 -23.85 -7.99 -30.41
C LEU A 526 -22.66 -7.91 -29.46
N VAL A 527 -22.78 -8.53 -28.28
CA VAL A 527 -21.70 -8.60 -27.30
C VAL A 527 -21.27 -10.06 -27.15
N LEU A 528 -20.01 -10.35 -27.47
CA LEU A 528 -19.46 -11.70 -27.32
C LEU A 528 -18.91 -11.89 -25.91
N GLY A 529 -19.38 -12.90 -25.19
CA GLY A 529 -19.07 -13.16 -23.78
C GLY A 529 -17.60 -13.43 -23.48
N SER A 530 -17.20 -13.25 -22.22
CA SER A 530 -15.84 -13.52 -21.73
C SER A 530 -15.56 -15.01 -21.45
N TRP A 531 -15.97 -15.89 -22.36
CA TRP A 531 -15.67 -17.33 -22.33
C TRP A 531 -14.17 -17.60 -22.60
N ARG A 532 -13.69 -18.82 -22.28
CA ARG A 532 -12.40 -19.33 -22.79
C ARG A 532 -12.49 -19.60 -24.28
N ARG A 533 -11.37 -19.59 -25.01
CA ARG A 533 -11.29 -19.70 -26.47
C ARG A 533 -12.19 -20.79 -27.08
N ASP A 534 -12.16 -21.99 -26.54
CA ASP A 534 -12.82 -23.17 -27.14
C ASP A 534 -14.34 -23.13 -26.90
N ARG A 535 -14.75 -22.74 -25.70
CA ARG A 535 -16.18 -22.50 -25.38
C ARG A 535 -16.73 -21.29 -26.12
N LEU A 536 -15.91 -20.26 -26.32
CA LEU A 536 -16.28 -19.09 -27.11
C LEU A 536 -16.53 -19.48 -28.57
N ALA A 537 -15.63 -20.28 -29.16
CA ALA A 537 -15.79 -20.80 -30.53
C ALA A 537 -17.11 -21.58 -30.67
N ALA A 538 -17.36 -22.55 -29.78
CA ALA A 538 -18.58 -23.35 -29.80
C ALA A 538 -19.86 -22.52 -29.57
N ASN A 539 -19.84 -21.55 -28.65
CA ASN A 539 -20.98 -20.67 -28.39
C ASN A 539 -21.24 -19.68 -29.55
N TRP A 540 -20.19 -19.20 -30.22
CA TRP A 540 -20.31 -18.34 -31.41
C TRP A 540 -20.86 -19.11 -32.61
N GLN A 541 -20.37 -20.33 -32.85
CA GLN A 541 -20.90 -21.19 -33.91
C GLN A 541 -22.38 -21.59 -33.68
N ARG A 542 -22.82 -21.79 -32.42
CA ARG A 542 -24.25 -21.94 -32.11
C ARG A 542 -25.07 -20.67 -32.37
N PHE A 543 -24.49 -19.48 -32.19
CA PHE A 543 -25.16 -18.23 -32.54
C PHE A 543 -25.31 -18.12 -34.06
N LEU A 544 -24.22 -18.30 -34.81
CA LEU A 544 -24.23 -18.25 -36.28
C LEU A 544 -25.25 -19.23 -36.87
N ALA A 545 -25.28 -20.48 -36.38
CA ALA A 545 -26.25 -21.48 -36.82
C ALA A 545 -27.72 -21.11 -36.51
N ALA A 546 -27.98 -20.41 -35.39
CA ALA A 546 -29.31 -19.94 -35.02
C ALA A 546 -29.74 -18.65 -35.76
N THR A 547 -28.79 -17.92 -36.34
CA THR A 547 -29.04 -16.74 -37.18
C THR A 547 -28.91 -17.02 -38.69
N ALA A 548 -28.62 -18.26 -39.08
CA ALA A 548 -28.49 -18.65 -40.48
C ALA A 548 -29.84 -18.46 -41.22
N GLY A 549 -29.82 -17.76 -42.35
CA GLY A 549 -31.02 -17.41 -43.12
C GLY A 549 -31.76 -16.15 -42.64
N LEU A 550 -31.39 -15.54 -41.52
CA LEU A 550 -31.95 -14.25 -41.07
C LEU A 550 -31.18 -13.09 -41.71
N GLU A 551 -31.82 -12.34 -42.62
CA GLU A 551 -31.18 -11.33 -43.47
C GLU A 551 -30.37 -10.27 -42.69
N LEU A 552 -30.92 -9.76 -41.59
CA LEU A 552 -30.24 -8.84 -40.66
C LEU A 552 -28.84 -9.33 -40.23
N PHE A 553 -28.67 -10.64 -40.05
CA PHE A 553 -27.43 -11.26 -39.58
C PHE A 553 -26.52 -11.70 -40.73
N SER A 554 -26.87 -11.41 -42.00
CA SER A 554 -25.97 -11.57 -43.13
C SER A 554 -24.67 -10.77 -42.93
N GLY A 555 -23.53 -11.34 -43.33
CA GLY A 555 -22.21 -10.72 -43.15
C GLY A 555 -21.71 -10.62 -41.69
N VAL A 556 -22.47 -11.07 -40.68
CA VAL A 556 -22.05 -10.98 -39.27
C VAL A 556 -20.78 -11.79 -38.97
N GLU A 557 -20.57 -12.91 -39.67
CA GLU A 557 -19.34 -13.70 -39.60
C GLU A 557 -18.15 -12.95 -40.23
N SER A 558 -18.35 -12.31 -41.38
CA SER A 558 -17.33 -11.50 -42.07
C SER A 558 -16.89 -10.29 -41.23
N ALA A 559 -17.80 -9.65 -40.50
CA ALA A 559 -17.50 -8.61 -39.53
C ALA A 559 -16.87 -9.14 -38.22
N CYS A 560 -16.92 -10.45 -38.00
CA CYS A 560 -16.30 -11.15 -36.88
C CYS A 560 -15.13 -12.07 -37.31
N PRO A 561 -14.10 -11.56 -38.04
CA PRO A 561 -13.05 -12.37 -38.68
C PRO A 561 -12.09 -13.06 -37.69
N SER A 562 -12.33 -12.93 -36.38
CA SER A 562 -11.61 -13.68 -35.35
C SER A 562 -12.40 -13.73 -34.05
N LEU A 563 -12.07 -14.72 -33.21
CA LEU A 563 -12.51 -14.80 -31.82
C LEU A 563 -11.92 -13.70 -30.92
N ALA A 564 -11.14 -12.74 -31.45
CA ALA A 564 -10.71 -11.54 -30.73
C ALA A 564 -11.81 -10.46 -30.65
N THR A 565 -12.87 -10.53 -31.47
CA THR A 565 -13.96 -9.54 -31.51
C THR A 565 -14.81 -9.55 -30.24
N HIS A 566 -14.83 -8.43 -29.51
CA HIS A 566 -15.56 -8.28 -28.24
C HIS A 566 -17.00 -7.83 -28.45
N VAL A 567 -17.22 -6.97 -29.45
CA VAL A 567 -18.50 -6.32 -29.77
C VAL A 567 -18.63 -6.23 -31.29
N LEU A 568 -19.83 -6.45 -31.82
CA LEU A 568 -20.23 -6.08 -33.17
C LEU A 568 -21.39 -5.09 -33.10
N VAL A 569 -21.56 -4.25 -34.12
CA VAL A 569 -22.71 -3.34 -34.26
C VAL A 569 -23.21 -3.36 -35.69
N HIS A 570 -24.53 -3.44 -35.86
CA HIS A 570 -25.20 -3.24 -37.13
C HIS A 570 -25.57 -1.76 -37.31
N ILE A 571 -25.16 -1.19 -38.44
CA ILE A 571 -25.64 0.11 -38.90
C ILE A 571 -26.42 -0.13 -40.21
N PRO A 572 -27.70 0.24 -40.29
CA PRO A 572 -28.47 0.15 -41.53
C PRO A 572 -27.72 0.79 -42.72
N GLY A 573 -27.70 0.11 -43.86
CA GLY A 573 -26.96 0.53 -45.07
C GLY A 573 -25.44 0.37 -45.05
N LEU A 574 -24.80 0.14 -43.89
CA LEU A 574 -23.35 -0.13 -43.77
C LEU A 574 -23.03 -1.54 -43.22
N GLY A 575 -24.05 -2.30 -42.81
CA GLY A 575 -23.91 -3.65 -42.30
C GLY A 575 -23.20 -3.72 -40.94
N TRP A 576 -22.50 -4.83 -40.71
CA TRP A 576 -21.86 -5.14 -39.43
C TRP A 576 -20.43 -4.59 -39.31
N GLN A 577 -20.11 -4.04 -38.15
CA GLN A 577 -18.81 -3.47 -37.79
C GLN A 577 -18.33 -4.07 -36.45
N GLY A 578 -17.04 -4.41 -36.31
CA GLY A 578 -16.49 -5.13 -35.16
C GLY A 578 -15.40 -4.39 -34.38
N TRP A 579 -15.37 -4.57 -33.06
CA TRP A 579 -14.31 -4.08 -32.17
C TRP A 579 -13.71 -5.24 -31.37
N GLY A 580 -12.41 -5.49 -31.51
CA GLY A 580 -11.73 -6.64 -30.92
C GLY A 580 -10.39 -6.30 -30.28
N ALA A 581 -9.83 -7.27 -29.56
CA ALA A 581 -8.50 -7.17 -28.96
C ALA A 581 -7.91 -8.53 -28.62
N GLU A 582 -6.58 -8.59 -28.57
CA GLU A 582 -5.78 -9.82 -28.37
C GLU A 582 -6.17 -10.57 -27.08
N ALA A 583 -6.65 -9.87 -26.04
CA ALA A 583 -6.89 -10.45 -24.73
C ALA A 583 -8.19 -9.95 -24.08
N ARG A 584 -9.21 -10.83 -23.99
CA ARG A 584 -10.51 -10.53 -23.36
C ARG A 584 -10.36 -10.06 -21.91
N SER A 585 -10.69 -8.79 -21.65
CA SER A 585 -10.39 -8.09 -20.40
C SER A 585 -11.38 -6.97 -20.09
N GLU A 586 -11.51 -6.57 -18.82
CA GLU A 586 -12.35 -5.39 -18.49
C GLU A 586 -11.89 -4.13 -19.23
N TRP A 587 -10.59 -3.93 -19.46
CA TRP A 587 -10.10 -2.77 -20.22
C TRP A 587 -10.50 -2.80 -21.69
N THR A 588 -10.39 -3.97 -22.34
CA THR A 588 -10.72 -4.13 -23.76
C THR A 588 -12.23 -4.11 -24.00
N TYR A 589 -13.05 -4.78 -23.18
CA TYR A 589 -14.52 -4.64 -23.28
C TYR A 589 -14.97 -3.21 -23.01
N VAL A 590 -14.37 -2.52 -22.03
CA VAL A 590 -14.68 -1.11 -21.77
C VAL A 590 -14.40 -0.23 -22.98
N VAL A 591 -13.25 -0.41 -23.65
CA VAL A 591 -12.90 0.41 -24.82
C VAL A 591 -13.70 0.00 -26.06
N ALA A 592 -13.92 -1.30 -26.29
CA ALA A 592 -14.74 -1.79 -27.40
C ALA A 592 -16.17 -1.27 -27.33
N ILE A 593 -16.85 -1.36 -26.18
CA ILE A 593 -18.22 -0.82 -26.03
C ILE A 593 -18.23 0.72 -26.15
N ASP A 594 -17.25 1.41 -25.56
CA ASP A 594 -17.19 2.88 -25.59
C ASP A 594 -16.93 3.41 -27.02
N GLN A 595 -16.04 2.77 -27.79
CA GLN A 595 -15.79 3.12 -29.20
C GLN A 595 -16.91 2.68 -30.14
N ALA A 596 -17.52 1.51 -29.92
CA ALA A 596 -18.67 1.05 -30.68
C ALA A 596 -19.87 2.00 -30.52
N LEU A 597 -20.17 2.45 -29.29
CA LEU A 597 -21.21 3.45 -29.05
C LEU A 597 -20.88 4.82 -29.65
N GLN A 598 -19.61 5.27 -29.55
CA GLN A 598 -19.17 6.53 -30.17
C GLN A 598 -19.25 6.51 -31.70
N TYR A 599 -19.06 5.35 -32.32
CA TYR A 599 -19.25 5.17 -33.76
C TYR A 599 -20.73 5.07 -34.16
N ALA A 600 -21.52 4.33 -33.38
CA ALA A 600 -22.89 3.95 -33.73
C ALA A 600 -23.94 5.01 -33.41
N LEU A 601 -23.90 5.63 -32.22
CA LEU A 601 -24.96 6.55 -31.78
C LEU A 601 -25.21 7.70 -32.78
N PRO A 602 -24.20 8.43 -33.30
CA PRO A 602 -24.46 9.50 -34.27
C PRO A 602 -25.05 9.01 -35.60
N ARG A 603 -24.74 7.76 -35.99
CA ARG A 603 -25.29 7.13 -37.21
C ARG A 603 -26.73 6.68 -37.01
N TRP A 604 -27.02 6.08 -35.85
CA TRP A 604 -28.37 5.69 -35.45
C TRP A 604 -29.29 6.88 -35.15
N GLU A 605 -28.75 8.02 -34.72
CA GLU A 605 -29.48 9.27 -34.53
C GLU A 605 -29.73 9.98 -35.87
N GLY A 606 -28.73 10.05 -36.77
CA GLY A 606 -28.89 10.58 -38.12
C GLY A 606 -29.72 9.71 -39.09
N LEU A 607 -30.04 8.47 -38.70
CA LEU A 607 -31.00 7.58 -39.38
C LEU A 607 -32.41 7.67 -38.80
N ARG A 608 -32.68 8.58 -37.86
CA ARG A 608 -34.05 9.04 -37.63
C ARG A 608 -34.37 10.02 -38.76
N GLU A 609 -35.44 9.74 -39.50
CA GLU A 609 -36.04 10.76 -40.36
C GLU A 609 -36.27 12.02 -39.50
N PRO A 610 -35.97 13.23 -40.03
CA PRO A 610 -36.31 14.45 -39.32
C PRO A 610 -37.82 14.42 -39.12
N ALA A 611 -38.27 14.38 -37.85
CA ALA A 611 -39.68 14.20 -37.53
C ALA A 611 -40.50 15.21 -38.34
N THR A 612 -41.35 14.69 -39.23
CA THR A 612 -42.10 15.48 -40.21
C THR A 612 -42.83 16.57 -39.45
N THR A 613 -42.46 17.83 -39.71
CA THR A 613 -42.91 18.99 -38.91
C THR A 613 -44.32 19.43 -39.33
N ASP A 614 -45.14 18.46 -39.70
CA ASP A 614 -46.50 18.59 -40.21
C ASP A 614 -47.46 18.45 -39.02
N ASP A 615 -47.56 19.53 -38.23
CA ASP A 615 -48.74 19.89 -37.41
C ASP A 615 -48.51 21.27 -36.73
N VAL A 616 -48.87 22.34 -37.46
CA VAL A 616 -49.13 23.71 -36.96
C VAL A 616 -50.31 24.30 -37.75
#